data_AF-A0A937I2V4-F1
#
_entry.id   AF-A0A937I2V4-F1
#
_cell.length_a   1.000
_cell.length_b   1.000
_cell.length_c   1.000
_cell.angle_alpha   90.00
_cell.angle_beta   90.00
_cell.angle_gamma   90.00
#
_symmetry.space_group_name_H-M   'P 1'
#
loop_
_entity.id
_entity.type
_entity.pdbx_description
1 polymer ?
#
loop_
_entity_poly.entity_id
_entity_poly.type
_entity_poly.pdbx_seq_one_letter_code
_entity_poly.pdbx_strand_id
1 'polypeptide(L)'
;MAPSIFMPLLRSLGDQIVLVTLFEPQHVQLQDLIRQPFRNQRKTEGGKYEEGIKAEAWWQLRINDLATCIAATHLSNHSTLSLNLTLHDPIRHHLDSSQPWQGISGEYTLHLGQECNVSAGHSKKLPQLNARVGGFSRLWLGAASATRLATSGDVTAADDLIESLDRVFLLPTPATGWQF
;
A
#
# COMPACT_ATOMS: atom_id res chain seq x y z
N MET A 1 -18.78 23.18 2.27
CA MET A 1 -17.70 22.67 3.13
C MET A 1 -18.01 23.14 4.54
N ALA A 2 -18.52 22.26 5.40
CA ALA A 2 -18.90 22.67 6.76
C ALA A 2 -17.62 23.06 7.53
N PRO A 3 -17.61 24.19 8.26
CA PRO A 3 -16.48 24.55 9.10
C PRO A 3 -16.27 23.43 10.14
N SER A 4 -15.06 22.88 10.22
CA SER A 4 -14.75 21.76 11.09
C SER A 4 -14.87 22.16 12.57
N ILE A 5 -16.03 21.85 13.17
CA ILE A 5 -16.34 22.14 14.58
C ILE A 5 -15.43 21.39 15.58
N PHE A 6 -14.68 20.40 15.10
CA PHE A 6 -13.87 19.51 15.94
C PHE A 6 -12.68 20.22 16.62
N MET A 7 -11.86 20.97 15.87
CA MET A 7 -10.69 21.64 16.46
C MET A 7 -11.07 22.76 17.45
N PRO A 8 -12.10 23.59 17.19
CA PRO A 8 -12.63 24.52 18.18
C PRO A 8 -13.16 23.82 19.45
N LEU A 9 -13.83 22.67 19.30
CA LEU A 9 -14.30 21.87 20.43
C LEU A 9 -13.13 21.38 21.30
N LEU A 10 -12.10 20.78 20.71
CA LEU A 10 -10.91 20.35 21.45
C LEU A 10 -10.24 21.51 22.19
N ARG A 11 -10.15 22.68 21.54
CA ARG A 11 -9.62 23.89 22.16
C ARG A 11 -10.44 24.33 23.38
N SER A 12 -11.76 24.19 23.34
CA SER A 12 -12.65 24.58 24.44
C SER A 12 -12.42 23.76 25.73
N LEU A 13 -11.80 22.59 25.61
CA LEU A 13 -11.48 21.69 26.73
C LEU A 13 -10.07 21.93 27.29
N GLY A 14 -9.32 22.91 26.77
CA GLY A 14 -7.90 23.10 27.07
C GLY A 14 -7.56 23.39 28.53
N ASP A 15 -8.50 23.95 29.31
CA ASP A 15 -8.31 24.20 30.75
C ASP A 15 -8.55 22.95 31.61
N GLN A 16 -9.12 21.88 31.03
CA GLN A 16 -9.51 20.65 31.75
C GLN A 16 -8.67 19.44 31.35
N ILE A 17 -8.07 19.45 30.15
CA ILE A 17 -7.37 18.31 29.56
C ILE A 17 -5.93 18.70 29.24
N VAL A 18 -4.98 17.89 29.72
CA VAL A 18 -3.53 18.11 29.52
C VAL A 18 -3.03 17.49 28.21
N LEU A 19 -3.61 16.37 27.77
CA LEU A 19 -3.22 15.65 26.56
C LEU A 19 -4.44 15.01 25.89
N VAL A 20 -4.50 15.09 24.57
CA VAL A 20 -5.49 14.41 23.73
C VAL A 20 -4.74 13.48 22.78
N THR A 21 -5.09 12.18 22.80
CA THR A 21 -4.55 11.18 21.90
C THR A 21 -5.63 10.74 20.91
N LEU A 22 -5.33 10.81 19.62
CA LEU A 22 -6.27 10.51 18.55
C LEU A 22 -5.59 9.70 17.47
N PHE A 23 -6.37 8.85 16.80
CA PHE A 23 -5.97 8.27 15.52
C PHE A 23 -6.39 9.23 14.40
N GLU A 24 -5.43 9.60 13.56
CA GLU A 24 -5.70 10.51 12.44
C GLU A 24 -6.33 9.74 11.27
N PRO A 25 -7.36 10.28 10.61
CA PRO A 25 -7.90 9.69 9.40
C PRO A 25 -6.83 9.56 8.32
N GLN A 26 -6.96 8.53 7.48
CA GLN A 26 -6.07 8.39 6.33
C GLN A 26 -6.15 9.66 5.45
N HIS A 27 -4.99 10.11 4.97
CA HIS A 27 -4.83 11.32 4.14
C HIS A 27 -5.01 12.66 4.85
N VAL A 28 -5.29 12.67 6.16
CA VAL A 28 -5.37 13.90 6.95
C VAL A 28 -4.25 13.90 7.97
N GLN A 29 -3.32 14.86 7.84
CA GLN A 29 -2.34 15.14 8.88
C GLN A 29 -2.93 16.20 9.83
N LEU A 30 -3.44 15.80 10.99
CA LEU A 30 -4.07 16.76 11.93
C LEU A 30 -3.06 17.78 12.46
N GLN A 31 -1.77 17.46 12.42
CA GLN A 31 -0.68 18.41 12.71
C GLN A 31 -0.79 19.71 11.92
N ASP A 32 -1.22 19.64 10.66
CA ASP A 32 -1.32 20.79 9.75
C ASP A 32 -2.39 21.78 10.22
N LEU A 33 -3.30 21.35 11.10
CA LEU A 33 -4.36 22.17 11.68
C LEU A 33 -3.96 22.84 13.00
N ILE A 34 -2.78 22.51 13.55
CA ILE A 34 -2.29 23.03 14.83
C ILE A 34 -1.42 24.27 14.59
N ARG A 35 -1.66 25.34 15.36
CA ARG A 35 -0.78 26.52 15.36
C ARG A 35 0.50 26.21 16.13
N GLN A 36 1.65 26.33 15.48
CA GLN A 36 2.98 26.04 16.06
C GLN A 36 3.12 24.58 16.53
N PRO A 37 2.95 23.58 15.64
CA PRO A 37 2.81 22.15 15.98
C PRO A 37 4.05 21.51 16.62
N PHE A 38 5.19 22.20 16.63
CA PHE A 38 6.45 21.72 17.21
C PHE A 38 6.85 22.46 18.48
N ARG A 39 6.02 23.41 18.94
CA ARG A 39 6.39 24.35 20.02
C ARG A 39 6.76 23.65 21.32
N ASN A 40 6.03 22.60 21.70
CA ASN A 40 6.29 21.90 22.95
C ASN A 40 6.94 20.54 22.77
N GLN A 41 7.06 20.01 21.55
CA GLN A 41 7.55 18.65 21.29
C GLN A 41 8.85 18.34 22.05
N ARG A 42 9.90 19.18 21.89
CA ARG A 42 11.18 19.00 22.61
C ARG A 42 11.08 19.21 24.13
N LYS A 43 10.13 20.01 24.60
CA LYS A 43 9.94 20.27 26.04
C LYS A 43 9.26 19.11 26.75
N THR A 44 8.42 18.38 26.02
CA THR A 44 7.59 17.29 26.55
C THR A 44 8.16 15.90 26.26
N GLU A 45 9.18 15.82 25.40
CA GLU A 45 9.88 14.58 25.02
C GLU A 45 10.32 13.76 26.24
N GLY A 46 9.94 12.49 26.28
CA GLY A 46 10.24 11.58 27.39
C GLY A 46 9.44 11.83 28.67
N GLY A 47 8.52 12.80 28.67
CA GLY A 47 7.66 13.13 29.80
C GLY A 47 6.35 12.32 29.83
N LYS A 48 5.61 12.42 30.93
CA LYS A 48 4.30 11.75 31.10
C LYS A 48 3.25 12.22 30.07
N TYR A 49 3.34 13.47 29.61
CA TYR A 49 2.42 14.10 28.67
C TYR A 49 3.17 14.56 27.42
N GLU A 50 3.83 13.62 26.75
CA GLU A 50 4.61 13.88 25.55
C GLU A 50 3.70 14.28 24.37
N GLU A 51 3.99 15.43 23.77
CA GLU A 51 3.40 15.86 22.50
C GLU A 51 4.21 15.29 21.34
N GLY A 52 3.55 14.62 20.40
CA GLY A 52 4.20 14.07 19.21
C GLY A 52 3.26 13.36 18.26
N ILE A 53 3.80 12.93 17.12
CA ILE A 53 3.10 12.16 16.11
C ILE A 53 3.84 10.86 15.86
N LYS A 54 3.08 9.78 15.77
CA LYS A 54 3.60 8.44 15.54
C LYS A 54 2.92 7.87 14.29
N ALA A 55 3.72 7.27 13.43
CA ALA A 55 3.25 6.52 12.27
C ALA A 55 3.72 5.08 12.41
N GLU A 56 2.79 4.13 12.26
CA GLU A 56 3.06 2.71 12.44
C GLU A 56 2.54 1.91 11.25
N ALA A 57 3.28 0.86 10.85
CA ALA A 57 2.82 -0.10 9.86
C ALA A 57 1.89 -1.12 10.52
N TRP A 58 0.63 -0.74 10.71
CA TRP A 58 -0.33 -1.49 11.52
C TRP A 58 -0.81 -2.79 10.87
N TRP A 59 -1.01 -2.78 9.54
CA TRP A 59 -1.54 -3.91 8.80
C TRP A 59 -0.50 -4.47 7.83
N GLN A 60 -0.53 -5.80 7.68
CA GLN A 60 0.17 -6.52 6.62
C GLN A 60 -0.86 -7.26 5.77
N LEU A 61 -0.74 -7.10 4.46
CA LEU A 61 -1.63 -7.70 3.48
C LEU A 61 -0.80 -8.40 2.42
N ARG A 62 -1.34 -9.50 1.90
CA ARG A 62 -0.62 -10.39 1.01
C ARG A 62 -1.59 -11.14 0.09
N ILE A 63 -1.24 -11.22 -1.19
CA ILE A 63 -1.92 -12.07 -2.15
C ILE A 63 -1.59 -13.53 -1.83
N ASN A 64 -2.62 -14.36 -1.67
CA ASN A 64 -2.49 -15.81 -1.46
C ASN A 64 -2.92 -16.63 -2.69
N ASP A 65 -3.76 -16.05 -3.55
CA ASP A 65 -4.18 -16.60 -4.83
C ASP A 65 -4.08 -15.51 -5.89
N LEU A 66 -3.03 -15.59 -6.70
CA LEU A 66 -2.76 -14.61 -7.75
C LEU A 66 -3.88 -14.58 -8.80
N ALA A 67 -4.37 -15.75 -9.20
CA ALA A 67 -5.36 -15.84 -10.28
C ALA A 67 -6.68 -15.21 -9.87
N THR A 68 -7.17 -15.57 -8.69
CA THR A 68 -8.42 -15.03 -8.16
C THR A 68 -8.33 -13.53 -7.89
N CYS A 69 -7.22 -13.05 -7.30
CA CYS A 69 -7.04 -11.61 -7.05
C CYS A 69 -6.97 -10.79 -8.35
N ILE A 70 -6.22 -11.25 -9.36
CA ILE A 70 -6.12 -10.55 -10.63
C ILE A 70 -7.45 -10.59 -11.38
N ALA A 71 -8.15 -11.73 -11.42
CA ALA A 71 -9.46 -11.84 -12.08
C ALA A 71 -10.52 -10.94 -11.45
N ALA A 72 -10.45 -10.67 -10.14
CA ALA A 72 -11.35 -9.75 -9.44
C ALA A 72 -10.97 -8.27 -9.61
N THR A 73 -9.88 -7.96 -10.32
CA THR A 73 -9.39 -6.59 -10.50
C THR A 73 -9.96 -5.99 -11.78
N HIS A 74 -10.68 -4.88 -11.64
CA HIS A 74 -11.17 -4.07 -12.75
C HIS A 74 -10.53 -2.68 -12.69
N LEU A 75 -9.64 -2.39 -13.64
CA LEU A 75 -8.98 -1.08 -13.68
C LEU A 75 -9.85 -0.11 -14.46
N SER A 76 -10.15 1.03 -13.83
CA SER A 76 -11.04 2.06 -14.39
C SER A 76 -10.37 2.94 -15.44
N ASN A 77 -9.06 2.80 -15.64
CA ASN A 77 -8.33 3.53 -16.67
C ASN A 77 -8.46 2.84 -18.04
N HIS A 78 -8.42 3.63 -19.10
CA HIS A 78 -8.46 3.12 -20.47
C HIS A 78 -7.12 2.55 -20.96
N SER A 79 -6.10 2.49 -20.09
CA SER A 79 -4.78 1.97 -20.42
C SER A 79 -4.76 0.46 -20.19
N THR A 80 -4.26 -0.28 -21.18
CA THR A 80 -4.06 -1.72 -21.06
C THR A 80 -2.57 -2.05 -21.09
N LEU A 81 -2.18 -3.10 -20.37
CA LEU A 81 -0.80 -3.56 -20.31
C LEU A 81 -0.75 -5.07 -20.21
N SER A 82 0.03 -5.68 -21.10
CA SER A 82 0.38 -7.10 -21.01
C SER A 82 1.86 -7.24 -20.71
N LEU A 83 2.20 -8.09 -19.75
CA LEU A 83 3.57 -8.30 -19.29
C LEU A 83 3.79 -9.75 -18.83
N ASN A 84 5.05 -10.16 -18.81
CA ASN A 84 5.49 -11.37 -18.13
C ASN A 84 5.87 -11.03 -16.68
N LEU A 85 5.44 -11.85 -15.72
CA LEU A 85 5.76 -11.72 -14.30
C LEU A 85 6.48 -12.98 -13.83
N THR A 86 7.70 -12.82 -13.32
CA THR A 86 8.32 -13.82 -12.45
C THR A 86 8.10 -13.39 -11.00
N LEU A 87 7.30 -14.18 -10.28
CA LEU A 87 6.94 -13.93 -8.89
C LEU A 87 7.73 -14.86 -7.97
N HIS A 88 8.44 -14.27 -7.02
CA HIS A 88 9.14 -15.01 -5.97
C HIS A 88 8.41 -14.91 -4.64
N ASP A 89 8.08 -16.06 -4.08
CA ASP A 89 7.37 -16.22 -2.83
C ASP A 89 8.14 -17.15 -1.87
N PRO A 90 8.75 -16.60 -0.80
CA PRO A 90 9.60 -17.38 0.10
C PRO A 90 8.80 -18.33 1.01
N ILE A 91 7.48 -18.21 1.09
CA ILE A 91 6.69 -18.99 2.05
C ILE A 91 6.85 -20.49 1.87
N ARG A 92 7.12 -20.94 0.63
CA ARG A 92 7.38 -22.34 0.30
C ARG A 92 8.50 -22.97 1.14
N HIS A 93 9.52 -22.19 1.51
CA HIS A 93 10.64 -22.67 2.32
C HIS A 93 10.26 -22.92 3.79
N HIS A 94 9.06 -22.48 4.20
CA HIS A 94 8.56 -22.59 5.56
C HIS A 94 7.34 -23.52 5.66
N LEU A 95 6.90 -24.11 4.54
CA LEU A 95 5.75 -25.02 4.50
C LEU A 95 6.22 -26.47 4.35
N ASP A 96 5.47 -27.37 4.98
CA ASP A 96 5.63 -28.81 4.74
C ASP A 96 5.19 -29.15 3.31
N SER A 97 5.95 -29.99 2.62
CA SER A 97 5.66 -30.44 1.25
C SER A 97 4.29 -31.12 1.07
N SER A 98 3.70 -31.64 2.15
CA SER A 98 2.36 -32.25 2.16
C SER A 98 1.23 -31.22 2.13
N GLN A 99 1.52 -29.94 2.39
CA GLN A 99 0.51 -28.89 2.35
C GLN A 99 0.01 -28.67 0.91
N PRO A 100 -1.31 -28.55 0.70
CA PRO A 100 -1.87 -28.38 -0.64
C PRO A 100 -1.50 -27.04 -1.28
N TRP A 101 -1.28 -26.01 -0.47
CA TRP A 101 -0.83 -24.70 -0.93
C TRP A 101 0.64 -24.49 -0.55
N GLN A 102 1.45 -24.05 -1.52
CA GLN A 102 2.91 -23.93 -1.41
C GLN A 102 3.39 -22.51 -1.74
N GLY A 103 2.51 -21.51 -1.61
CA GLY A 103 2.76 -20.17 -2.10
C GLY A 103 2.39 -19.97 -3.57
N ILE A 104 2.69 -18.78 -4.08
CA ILE A 104 2.36 -18.32 -5.45
C ILE A 104 3.62 -18.01 -6.27
N SER A 105 4.75 -18.64 -5.95
CA SER A 105 5.95 -18.54 -6.79
C SER A 105 5.67 -19.10 -8.18
N GLY A 106 6.11 -18.40 -9.23
CA GLY A 106 5.94 -18.88 -10.59
C GLY A 106 6.23 -17.85 -11.66
N GLU A 107 6.11 -18.31 -12.89
CA GLU A 107 6.14 -17.49 -14.11
C GLU A 107 4.72 -17.32 -14.62
N TYR A 108 4.36 -16.10 -14.99
CA TYR A 108 3.00 -15.75 -15.36
C TYR A 108 2.98 -14.75 -16.52
N THR A 109 1.91 -14.79 -17.31
CA THR A 109 1.57 -13.74 -18.26
C THR A 109 0.34 -13.01 -17.72
N LEU A 110 0.48 -11.71 -17.49
CA LEU A 110 -0.60 -10.85 -17.00
C LEU A 110 -1.15 -10.01 -18.14
N HIS A 111 -2.46 -9.82 -18.12
CA HIS A 111 -3.15 -8.79 -18.86
C HIS A 111 -3.89 -7.89 -17.87
N LEU A 112 -3.62 -6.59 -17.93
CA LEU A 112 -4.16 -5.56 -17.05
C LEU A 112 -4.98 -4.57 -17.87
N GLY A 113 -6.19 -4.28 -17.42
CA GLY A 113 -7.14 -3.37 -18.07
C GLY A 113 -8.51 -3.39 -17.37
N GLN A 114 -9.58 -3.12 -18.12
CA GLN A 114 -10.96 -3.22 -17.59
C GLN A 114 -11.29 -4.62 -17.07
N GLU A 115 -10.76 -5.63 -17.76
CA GLU A 115 -10.80 -7.03 -17.35
C GLU A 115 -9.35 -7.49 -17.19
N CYS A 116 -8.99 -7.91 -15.98
CA CYS A 116 -7.64 -8.40 -15.71
C CYS A 116 -7.63 -9.93 -15.74
N ASN A 117 -6.55 -10.51 -16.24
CA ASN A 117 -6.34 -11.96 -16.19
C ASN A 117 -4.87 -12.31 -16.04
N VAL A 118 -4.64 -13.55 -15.62
CA VAL A 118 -3.30 -14.12 -15.48
C VAL A 118 -3.32 -15.57 -15.93
N SER A 119 -2.26 -15.97 -16.61
CA SER A 119 -2.04 -17.36 -17.05
C SER A 119 -0.63 -17.80 -16.68
N ALA A 120 -0.43 -19.11 -16.50
CA ALA A 120 0.87 -19.66 -16.18
C ALA A 120 1.83 -19.62 -17.40
N GLY A 121 3.10 -19.35 -17.12
CA GLY A 121 4.18 -19.26 -18.11
C GLY A 121 4.31 -17.87 -18.73
N HIS A 122 5.39 -17.69 -19.48
CA HIS A 122 5.69 -16.45 -20.19
C HIS A 122 5.25 -16.49 -21.65
N SER A 123 4.81 -15.34 -22.16
CA SER A 123 4.55 -15.14 -23.58
C SER A 123 5.73 -14.45 -24.27
N LYS A 124 5.93 -14.77 -25.55
CA LYS A 124 7.00 -14.17 -26.35
C LYS A 124 6.72 -12.68 -26.58
N LYS A 125 7.79 -11.86 -26.57
CA LYS A 125 7.78 -10.43 -26.88
C LYS A 125 7.05 -9.53 -25.87
N LEU A 126 6.67 -10.03 -24.69
CA LEU A 126 6.16 -9.18 -23.61
C LEU A 126 7.31 -8.69 -22.72
N PRO A 127 7.18 -7.47 -22.15
CA PRO A 127 8.15 -6.96 -21.19
C PRO A 127 8.13 -7.78 -19.90
N GLN A 128 9.28 -7.88 -19.23
CA GLN A 128 9.47 -8.70 -18.04
C GLN A 128 9.42 -7.88 -16.76
N LEU A 129 8.62 -8.32 -15.80
CA LEU A 129 8.55 -7.85 -14.43
C LEU A 129 9.04 -8.96 -13.49
N ASN A 130 10.03 -8.67 -12.67
CA ASN A 130 10.41 -9.54 -11.55
C ASN A 130 9.89 -8.92 -10.26
N ALA A 131 9.25 -9.69 -9.40
CA ALA A 131 8.75 -9.18 -8.13
C ALA A 131 8.84 -10.21 -7.01
N ARG A 132 9.02 -9.71 -5.80
CA ARG A 132 8.70 -10.49 -4.59
C ARG A 132 7.20 -10.38 -4.33
N VAL A 133 6.59 -11.43 -3.80
CA VAL A 133 5.16 -11.45 -3.44
C VAL A 133 4.72 -10.27 -2.58
N GLY A 134 5.56 -9.83 -1.64
CA GLY A 134 5.28 -8.64 -0.82
C GLY A 134 5.35 -7.33 -1.61
N GLY A 135 6.25 -7.21 -2.59
CA GLY A 135 6.30 -6.08 -3.52
C GLY A 135 5.06 -6.04 -4.40
N PHE A 136 4.76 -7.16 -5.06
CA PHE A 136 3.60 -7.26 -5.95
C PHE A 136 2.27 -7.06 -5.22
N SER A 137 2.13 -7.57 -3.99
CA SER A 137 0.92 -7.34 -3.17
C SER A 137 0.72 -5.87 -2.86
N ARG A 138 1.79 -5.12 -2.53
CA ARG A 138 1.71 -3.66 -2.27
C ARG A 138 1.37 -2.87 -3.52
N LEU A 139 1.90 -3.27 -4.68
CA LEU A 139 1.55 -2.68 -5.97
C LEU A 139 0.06 -2.89 -6.28
N TRP A 140 -0.39 -4.14 -6.23
CA TRP A 140 -1.78 -4.52 -6.52
C TRP A 140 -2.80 -3.90 -5.57
N LEU A 141 -2.45 -3.65 -4.31
CA LEU A 141 -3.33 -2.98 -3.35
C LEU A 141 -3.38 -1.45 -3.51
N GLY A 142 -2.51 -0.85 -4.33
CA GLY A 142 -2.33 0.61 -4.36
C GLY A 142 -1.59 1.17 -3.13
N ALA A 143 -0.96 0.32 -2.32
CA ALA A 143 -0.20 0.73 -1.14
C ALA A 143 1.16 1.35 -1.51
N ALA A 144 1.74 0.97 -2.66
CA ALA A 144 2.94 1.57 -3.20
C ALA A 144 2.95 1.51 -4.73
N SER A 145 3.38 2.59 -5.38
CA SER A 145 3.67 2.66 -6.81
C SER A 145 4.79 1.70 -7.22
N ALA A 146 4.82 1.27 -8.48
CA ALA A 146 5.90 0.49 -9.05
C ALA A 146 7.25 1.23 -8.94
N THR A 147 7.29 2.54 -9.18
CA THR A 147 8.50 3.36 -9.02
C THR A 147 9.11 3.23 -7.62
N ARG A 148 8.30 3.41 -6.56
CA ARG A 148 8.76 3.26 -5.17
C ARG A 148 9.25 1.85 -4.84
N LEU A 149 8.61 0.82 -5.39
CA LEU A 149 9.00 -0.57 -5.18
C LEU A 149 10.27 -0.95 -5.95
N ALA A 150 10.53 -0.29 -7.08
CA ALA A 150 11.78 -0.43 -7.82
C ALA A 150 12.96 0.12 -7.01
N THR A 151 12.79 1.23 -6.29
CA THR A 151 13.84 1.79 -5.43
C THR A 151 14.29 0.83 -4.32
N SER A 152 13.39 -0.01 -3.78
CA SER A 152 13.74 -1.01 -2.76
C SER A 152 14.19 -2.35 -3.34
N GLY A 153 14.12 -2.54 -4.66
CA GLY A 153 14.40 -3.82 -5.32
C GLY A 153 13.33 -4.89 -5.08
N ASP A 154 12.16 -4.52 -4.54
CA ASP A 154 11.03 -5.45 -4.37
C ASP A 154 10.35 -5.79 -5.71
N VAL A 155 10.53 -4.90 -6.69
CA VAL A 155 10.12 -5.04 -8.08
C VAL A 155 11.29 -4.63 -8.97
N THR A 156 11.48 -5.28 -10.11
CA THR A 156 12.53 -4.93 -11.09
C THR A 156 12.04 -5.20 -12.50
N ALA A 157 12.12 -4.17 -13.35
CA ALA A 157 11.79 -4.19 -14.76
C ALA A 157 12.54 -3.06 -15.47
N ALA A 158 12.37 -2.95 -16.79
CA ALA A 158 12.80 -1.76 -17.53
C ALA A 158 11.97 -0.53 -17.12
N ASP A 159 12.57 0.66 -17.20
CA ASP A 159 11.97 1.92 -16.72
C ASP A 159 10.62 2.22 -17.39
N ASP A 160 10.51 1.95 -18.70
CA ASP A 160 9.27 2.12 -19.47
C ASP A 160 8.12 1.25 -18.95
N LEU A 161 8.43 0.03 -18.49
CA LEU A 161 7.46 -0.87 -17.86
C LEU A 161 7.10 -0.37 -16.46
N ILE A 162 8.06 0.11 -15.67
CA ILE A 162 7.79 0.69 -14.34
C ILE A 162 6.84 1.88 -14.44
N GLU A 163 7.10 2.80 -15.36
CA GLU A 163 6.21 3.94 -15.59
C GLU A 163 4.84 3.51 -16.10
N SER A 164 4.78 2.49 -16.97
CA SER A 164 3.52 1.96 -17.47
C SER A 164 2.69 1.32 -16.35
N LEU A 165 3.34 0.63 -15.41
CA LEU A 165 2.69 0.09 -14.23
C LEU A 165 2.12 1.20 -13.33
N ASP A 166 2.81 2.31 -13.14
CA ASP A 166 2.28 3.44 -12.36
C ASP A 166 1.05 4.10 -13.02
N ARG A 167 1.01 4.14 -14.35
CA ARG A 167 -0.15 4.62 -15.10
C ARG A 167 -1.33 3.65 -15.08
N VAL A 168 -1.04 2.34 -15.09
CA VAL A 168 -2.06 1.28 -15.09
C VAL A 168 -2.62 1.02 -13.69
N PHE A 169 -1.80 1.06 -12.65
CA PHE A 169 -2.21 0.90 -11.25
C PHE A 169 -2.48 2.25 -10.57
N LEU A 170 -3.38 3.06 -11.16
CA LEU A 170 -3.91 4.27 -10.52
C LEU A 170 -4.99 3.93 -9.49
N LEU A 171 -4.62 3.10 -8.52
CA LEU A 171 -5.52 2.64 -7.47
C LEU A 171 -5.64 3.68 -6.35
N PRO A 172 -6.81 3.81 -5.71
CA PRO A 172 -6.92 4.59 -4.49
C PRO A 172 -6.01 3.98 -3.41
N THR A 173 -5.46 4.82 -2.54
CA THR A 173 -4.68 4.32 -1.41
C THR A 173 -5.58 3.50 -0.48
N PRO A 174 -5.16 2.31 -0.04
CA PRO A 174 -6.03 1.42 0.75
C PRO A 174 -6.29 1.98 2.16
N ALA A 175 -7.56 2.09 2.54
CA ALA A 175 -8.01 2.52 3.88
C ALA A 175 -8.18 1.35 4.85
N THR A 176 -7.21 0.44 4.89
CA THR A 176 -7.32 -0.79 5.69
C THR A 176 -7.49 -0.49 7.18
N GLY A 177 -8.60 -0.96 7.75
CA GLY A 177 -8.93 -0.74 9.15
C GLY A 177 -9.60 0.61 9.45
N TRP A 178 -9.81 1.46 8.45
CA TRP A 178 -10.54 2.72 8.56
C TRP A 178 -11.88 2.59 7.83
N GLN A 179 -12.97 2.38 8.58
CA GLN A 179 -14.31 2.09 8.03
C GLN A 179 -15.27 3.30 8.02
N PHE A 180 -14.76 4.51 8.30
CA PHE A 180 -15.55 5.73 8.47
C PHE A 180 -15.40 6.70 7.30
#